data_AF-A0A7W8E197-F1
#
_entry.id   AF-A0A7W8E197-F1
#
_cell.length_a   1.000
_cell.length_b   1.000
_cell.length_c   1.000
_cell.angle_alpha   90.00
_cell.angle_beta   90.00
_cell.angle_gamma   90.00
#
_symmetry.space_group_name_H-M   'P 1'
#
loop_
_entity.id
_entity.type
_entity.pdbx_description
1 polymer ?
#
loop_
_entity_poly.entity_id
_entity_poly.type
_entity_poly.pdbx_seq_one_letter_code
_entity_poly.pdbx_strand_id
1 'polypeptide(L)'
;MYALCTQIKSSDGKVCQSPALRGTDLCYFHYRWRKQKPSAVRAVPPNRKTVSPKKDRALPFVFDDLDTPESIQTALSLVATAIAQDKLDHNRASAILYAIQMANANLSKLHYALPAEEQQPEEEQQEAWELYLKQIEPEAVGDPFSLTP
;
A
#
# COMPACT_ATOMS: atom_id res chain seq x y z
N MET A 1 -25.29 -8.27 6.40
CA MET A 1 -24.20 -7.27 6.31
C MET A 1 -22.88 -7.98 6.11
N TYR A 2 -22.09 -7.57 5.12
CA TYR A 2 -20.71 -8.03 4.95
C TYR A 2 -19.77 -6.92 5.45
N ALA A 3 -18.68 -7.30 6.11
CA ALA A 3 -17.66 -6.34 6.52
C ALA A 3 -16.83 -5.90 5.30
N LEU A 4 -16.35 -4.66 5.32
CA LEU A 4 -15.44 -4.12 4.32
C LEU A 4 -14.00 -4.15 4.82
N CYS A 5 -13.06 -4.21 3.88
CA CYS A 5 -11.65 -4.12 4.19
C CYS A 5 -11.27 -2.71 4.64
N THR A 6 -10.60 -2.62 5.78
CA THR A 6 -10.17 -1.35 6.41
C THR A 6 -8.78 -0.88 5.96
N GLN A 7 -8.07 -1.66 5.16
CA GLN A 7 -6.71 -1.33 4.72
C GLN A 7 -6.71 -0.33 3.58
N ILE A 8 -5.63 0.44 3.50
CA ILE A 8 -5.39 1.40 2.42
C ILE A 8 -4.83 0.67 1.20
N LYS A 9 -5.34 1.01 0.01
CA LYS A 9 -4.87 0.47 -1.27
C LYS A 9 -3.52 1.10 -1.64
N SER A 10 -2.53 0.30 -1.97
CA SER A 10 -1.18 0.78 -2.28
C SER A 10 -1.08 1.69 -3.51
N SER A 11 -2.03 1.61 -4.46
CA SER A 11 -1.99 2.42 -5.68
C SER A 11 -2.51 3.85 -5.50
N ASP A 12 -3.57 4.03 -4.70
CA ASP A 12 -4.35 5.29 -4.68
C ASP A 12 -4.42 5.94 -3.29
N GLY A 13 -3.89 5.29 -2.24
CA GLY A 13 -3.96 5.81 -0.87
C GLY A 13 -5.36 5.85 -0.24
N LYS A 14 -6.39 5.41 -0.98
CA LYS A 14 -7.79 5.31 -0.51
C LYS A 14 -8.04 4.01 0.26
N VAL A 15 -9.03 4.00 1.15
CA VAL A 15 -9.50 2.78 1.82
C VAL A 15 -10.01 1.77 0.79
N CYS A 16 -9.58 0.51 0.92
CA CYS A 16 -9.78 -0.55 -0.07
C CYS A 16 -11.26 -0.83 -0.38
N GLN A 17 -12.12 -0.77 0.63
CA GLN A 17 -13.58 -1.01 0.55
C GLN A 17 -14.01 -2.33 -0.12
N SER A 18 -13.09 -3.24 -0.46
CA SER A 18 -13.43 -4.57 -0.95
C SER A 18 -14.06 -5.43 0.15
N PRO A 19 -14.91 -6.41 -0.20
CA PRO A 19 -15.51 -7.31 0.78
C PRO A 19 -14.43 -8.04 1.60
N ALA A 20 -14.55 -7.99 2.92
CA ALA A 20 -13.66 -8.68 3.83
C ALA A 20 -13.95 -10.19 3.83
N LEU A 21 -12.89 -10.98 4.04
CA LEU A 21 -13.03 -12.42 4.27
C LEU A 21 -13.81 -12.65 5.57
N ARG A 22 -14.50 -13.79 5.66
CA ARG A 22 -15.27 -14.14 6.85
C ARG A 22 -14.37 -14.18 8.09
N GLY A 23 -14.74 -13.40 9.11
CA GLY A 23 -14.01 -13.33 10.38
C GLY A 23 -12.73 -12.48 10.35
N THR A 24 -12.49 -11.70 9.29
CA THR A 24 -11.37 -10.76 9.23
C THR A 24 -11.84 -9.37 8.80
N ASP A 25 -10.96 -8.39 8.98
CA ASP A 25 -11.07 -7.00 8.52
C ASP A 25 -10.39 -6.77 7.16
N LEU A 26 -10.04 -7.86 6.45
CA LEU A 26 -9.21 -7.83 5.24
C LEU A 26 -9.88 -8.50 4.07
N CYS A 27 -9.75 -7.89 2.88
CA CYS A 27 -10.08 -8.57 1.63
C CYS A 27 -9.06 -9.68 1.32
N TYR A 28 -9.38 -10.54 0.34
CA TYR A 28 -8.48 -11.63 -0.09
C TYR A 28 -7.06 -11.14 -0.40
N PHE A 29 -6.93 -10.01 -1.10
CA PHE A 29 -5.64 -9.44 -1.47
C PHE A 29 -4.83 -8.99 -0.25
N HIS A 30 -5.40 -8.14 0.62
CA HIS A 30 -4.71 -7.67 1.83
C HIS A 30 -4.45 -8.78 2.85
N TYR A 31 -5.32 -9.79 2.93
CA TYR A 31 -5.09 -10.98 3.73
C TYR A 31 -3.88 -11.77 3.24
N ARG A 32 -3.80 -12.00 1.91
CA ARG A 32 -2.66 -12.69 1.29
C ARG A 32 -1.38 -11.88 1.43
N TRP A 33 -1.42 -10.57 1.20
CA TRP A 33 -0.27 -9.67 1.40
C TRP A 33 0.25 -9.72 2.83
N ARG A 34 -0.64 -9.63 3.84
CA ARG A 34 -0.26 -9.77 5.26
C ARG A 34 0.34 -11.14 5.60
N LYS A 35 -0.17 -12.22 4.99
CA LYS A 35 0.40 -13.58 5.14
C LYS A 35 1.70 -13.80 4.38
N GLN A 36 1.91 -13.07 3.29
CA GLN A 36 3.09 -13.17 2.42
C GLN A 36 4.23 -12.26 2.86
N LYS A 37 4.00 -11.32 3.80
CA LYS A 37 5.11 -10.75 4.58
C LYS A 37 5.92 -11.94 5.07
N PRO A 38 7.16 -12.14 4.58
CA PRO A 38 7.97 -13.22 5.09
C PRO A 38 8.10 -12.92 6.57
N SER A 39 7.52 -13.78 7.41
CA SER A 39 7.83 -13.79 8.84
C SER A 39 9.32 -13.61 8.92
N ALA A 40 9.73 -12.52 9.58
CA ALA A 40 11.11 -12.19 9.81
C ALA A 40 11.87 -13.48 10.07
N VAL A 41 12.85 -13.79 9.22
CA VAL A 41 13.61 -15.04 9.29
C VAL A 41 12.75 -16.27 8.94
N ARG A 42 12.89 -16.81 7.72
CA ARG A 42 12.93 -18.28 7.63
C ARG A 42 14.13 -18.69 8.47
N ALA A 43 13.92 -18.92 9.76
CA ALA A 43 14.89 -19.56 10.61
C ALA A 43 15.19 -20.87 9.91
N VAL A 44 16.38 -20.95 9.31
CA VAL A 44 16.90 -22.19 8.77
C VAL A 44 16.76 -23.20 9.91
N PRO A 45 16.04 -24.32 9.73
CA PRO A 45 15.96 -25.33 10.77
C PRO A 45 17.40 -25.70 11.17
N PRO A 46 17.74 -25.75 12.47
CA PRO A 46 19.13 -25.85 12.94
C PRO A 46 19.84 -27.16 12.56
N ASN A 47 19.19 -28.04 11.77
CA ASN A 47 19.67 -29.37 11.47
C ASN A 47 19.91 -29.60 9.96
N ARG A 48 20.57 -28.65 9.29
CA ARG A 48 21.18 -28.91 7.99
C ARG A 48 22.68 -28.75 8.11
N LYS A 49 23.39 -29.87 8.32
CA LYS A 49 24.86 -29.97 8.43
C LYS A 49 25.62 -29.65 7.12
N THR A 50 25.05 -28.84 6.24
CA THR A 50 25.61 -28.48 4.92
C THR A 50 25.20 -27.06 4.51
N VAL A 51 25.47 -26.06 5.34
CA VAL A 51 25.52 -24.67 4.89
C VAL A 51 26.89 -24.13 5.29
N SER A 52 27.73 -23.94 4.27
CA SER A 52 29.03 -23.28 4.39
C SER A 52 28.89 -21.94 5.14
N PRO A 53 29.90 -21.47 5.89
CA PRO A 53 29.83 -20.24 6.67
C PRO A 53 29.97 -18.98 5.78
N LYS A 54 29.24 -18.92 4.66
CA LYS A 54 28.91 -17.63 4.02
C LYS A 54 27.66 -17.11 4.72
N LYS A 55 27.90 -16.64 5.96
CA LYS A 55 27.09 -15.75 6.79
C LYS A 55 25.83 -15.27 6.06
N ASP A 56 24.66 -15.72 6.53
CA ASP A 56 23.35 -15.40 5.97
C ASP A 56 23.25 -13.93 5.56
N ARG A 57 23.47 -13.65 4.27
CA ARG A 57 23.52 -12.29 3.67
C ARG A 57 22.11 -11.74 3.42
N ALA A 58 21.12 -12.17 4.20
CA ALA A 58 19.80 -11.58 4.13
C ALA A 58 19.93 -10.07 4.38
N LEU A 59 19.25 -9.27 3.58
CA LEU A 59 19.10 -7.85 3.89
C LEU A 59 18.32 -7.75 5.21
N PRO A 60 18.70 -6.87 6.14
CA PRO A 60 18.03 -6.75 7.43
C PRO A 60 16.61 -6.17 7.30
N PHE A 61 16.21 -5.74 6.09
CA PHE A 61 14.91 -5.20 5.75
C PHE A 61 14.44 -5.76 4.41
N VAL A 62 13.12 -5.78 4.24
CA VAL A 62 12.44 -6.07 2.98
C VAL A 62 11.95 -4.73 2.44
N PHE A 63 12.18 -4.48 1.16
CA PHE A 63 11.61 -3.32 0.48
C PHE A 63 10.20 -3.66 0.00
N ASP A 64 9.27 -2.74 0.21
CA ASP A 64 8.02 -2.72 -0.54
C ASP A 64 8.31 -2.32 -2.01
N ASP A 65 7.31 -2.45 -2.89
CA ASP A 65 7.46 -2.11 -4.31
C ASP A 65 7.92 -0.65 -4.45
N LEU A 66 9.04 -0.41 -5.16
CA LEU A 66 9.68 0.90 -5.32
C LEU A 66 9.06 1.70 -6.49
N ASP A 67 7.75 1.60 -6.65
CA ASP A 67 6.96 2.16 -7.75
C ASP A 67 6.22 3.46 -7.38
N THR A 68 6.26 3.86 -6.11
CA THR A 68 5.64 5.09 -5.61
C THR A 68 6.66 5.98 -4.89
N PRO A 69 6.49 7.33 -4.88
CA PRO A 69 7.37 8.22 -4.13
C PRO A 69 7.45 7.88 -2.63
N GLU A 70 6.33 7.47 -2.03
CA GLU A 70 6.21 7.16 -0.61
C GLU A 70 6.98 5.87 -0.25
N SER A 71 6.91 4.85 -1.12
CA SER A 71 7.64 3.60 -0.90
C SER A 71 9.15 3.79 -1.04
N ILE A 72 9.59 4.62 -2.00
CA ILE A 72 10.99 5.01 -2.15
C ILE A 72 11.51 5.76 -0.92
N GLN A 73 10.73 6.70 -0.38
CA GLN A 73 11.11 7.43 0.83
C GLN A 73 11.19 6.52 2.06
N THR A 74 10.29 5.55 2.15
CA THR A 74 10.30 4.52 3.20
C THR A 74 11.53 3.62 3.07
N ALA A 75 11.87 3.18 1.86
CA ALA A 75 13.06 2.39 1.57
C ALA A 75 14.35 3.13 1.93
N LEU A 76 14.44 4.42 1.59
CA LEU A 76 15.58 5.27 1.95
C LEU A 76 15.75 5.36 3.48
N SER A 77 14.64 5.54 4.20
CA SER A 77 14.62 5.61 5.66
C SER A 77 15.07 4.30 6.32
N LEU A 78 14.66 3.14 5.76
CA LEU A 78 15.10 1.82 6.23
C LEU A 78 16.61 1.61 6.04
N VAL A 79 17.16 2.07 4.92
CA VAL A 79 18.61 1.99 4.68
C VAL A 79 19.37 2.90 5.62
N ALA A 80 18.91 4.15 5.82
CA ALA A 80 19.53 5.09 6.74
C ALA A 80 19.56 4.56 8.18
N THR A 81 18.45 4.00 8.67
CA THR A 81 18.39 3.40 10.01
C THR A 81 19.28 2.18 10.15
N ALA A 82 19.41 1.35 9.11
CA ALA A 82 20.30 0.19 9.14
C ALA A 82 21.78 0.57 9.14
N ILE A 83 22.17 1.64 8.44
CA ILE A 83 23.53 2.21 8.51
C ILE A 83 23.78 2.76 9.92
N ALA A 84 22.85 3.53 10.48
CA ALA A 84 22.97 4.09 11.83
C ALA A 84 23.09 3.02 12.92
N GLN A 85 22.49 1.84 12.71
CA GLN A 85 22.56 0.69 13.62
C GLN A 85 23.77 -0.23 13.35
N ASP A 86 24.67 0.12 12.43
CA ASP A 86 25.81 -0.71 11.99
C ASP A 86 25.38 -2.13 11.53
N LYS A 87 24.14 -2.25 11.04
CA LYS A 87 23.57 -3.51 10.51
C LYS A 87 23.81 -3.70 9.02
N LEU A 88 24.37 -2.69 8.36
CA LEU A 88 24.60 -2.65 6.93
C LEU A 88 26.00 -2.09 6.65
N ASP A 89 26.84 -2.89 5.98
CA ASP A 89 28.17 -2.43 5.58
C ASP A 89 28.09 -1.37 4.47
N HIS A 90 29.12 -0.52 4.42
CA HIS A 90 29.18 0.62 3.52
C HIS A 90 29.04 0.24 2.04
N ASN A 91 29.64 -0.88 1.60
CA ASN A 91 29.58 -1.31 0.20
C ASN A 91 28.15 -1.72 -0.20
N ARG A 92 27.45 -2.45 0.66
CA ARG A 92 26.04 -2.79 0.45
C ARG A 92 25.15 -1.57 0.52
N ALA A 93 25.39 -0.67 1.48
CA ALA A 93 24.66 0.58 1.59
C ALA A 93 24.73 1.38 0.28
N SER A 94 25.94 1.56 -0.26
CA SER A 94 26.15 2.27 -1.53
C SER A 94 25.42 1.61 -2.70
N ALA A 95 25.46 0.29 -2.82
CA ALA A 95 24.75 -0.44 -3.88
C ALA A 95 23.23 -0.29 -3.78
N ILE A 96 22.68 -0.35 -2.56
CA ILE A 96 21.24 -0.23 -2.32
C ILE A 96 20.76 1.21 -2.56
N LEU A 97 21.49 2.21 -2.05
CA LEU A 97 21.18 3.61 -2.27
C LEU A 97 21.19 3.94 -3.76
N TYR A 98 22.14 3.38 -4.52
CA TYR A 98 22.18 3.52 -5.97
C TYR A 98 20.94 2.89 -6.64
N ALA A 99 20.52 1.69 -6.23
CA ALA A 99 19.30 1.08 -6.76
C ALA A 99 18.04 1.91 -6.45
N ILE A 100 17.93 2.47 -5.24
CA ILE A 100 16.82 3.37 -4.85
C ILE A 100 16.83 4.65 -5.68
N GLN A 101 18.00 5.24 -5.93
CA GLN A 101 18.14 6.40 -6.82
C GLN A 101 17.67 6.08 -8.25
N MET A 102 18.03 4.90 -8.77
CA MET A 102 17.55 4.44 -10.09
C MET A 102 16.03 4.26 -10.11
N ALA A 103 15.44 3.71 -9.04
CA ALA A 103 13.98 3.61 -8.93
C ALA A 103 13.32 5.01 -8.97
N ASN A 104 13.85 5.98 -8.22
CA ASN A 104 13.34 7.35 -8.20
C ASN A 104 13.42 8.01 -9.59
N ALA A 105 14.54 7.82 -10.30
CA ALA A 105 14.70 8.33 -11.66
C ALA A 105 13.75 7.67 -12.68
N ASN A 106 13.24 6.47 -12.37
CA ASN A 106 12.30 5.74 -13.22
C ASN A 106 10.83 6.02 -12.87
N LEU A 107 10.50 6.58 -11.71
CA LEU A 107 9.13 6.87 -11.30
C LEU A 107 8.35 7.68 -12.35
N SER A 108 8.94 8.77 -12.84
CA SER A 108 8.29 9.63 -13.85
C SER A 108 8.01 8.90 -15.16
N LYS A 109 8.81 7.89 -15.50
CA LYS A 109 8.64 7.07 -16.71
C LYS A 109 7.55 6.01 -16.53
N LEU A 110 7.37 5.50 -15.31
CA LEU A 110 6.31 4.56 -14.97
C LEU A 110 4.94 5.24 -14.99
N HIS A 111 4.85 6.47 -14.45
CA HIS A 111 3.60 7.24 -14.43
C HIS A 111 3.15 7.68 -15.83
N TYR A 112 4.07 7.83 -16.79
CA TYR A 112 3.76 8.19 -18.17
C TYR A 112 3.28 6.99 -19.03
N ALA A 113 3.48 5.75 -18.57
CA ALA A 113 3.15 4.55 -19.34
C ALA A 113 1.66 4.16 -19.31
N LEU A 114 0.82 4.89 -18.57
CA LEU A 114 -0.63 4.76 -18.66
C LEU A 114 -1.14 5.77 -19.69
N PRO A 115 -1.95 5.36 -20.69
CA PRO A 115 -2.61 6.33 -21.55
C PRO A 115 -3.43 7.25 -20.65
N ALA A 116 -3.34 8.55 -20.92
CA ALA A 116 -4.07 9.61 -20.24
C ALA A 116 -5.58 9.53 -20.56
N GLU A 117 -6.21 8.42 -20.21
CA GLU A 117 -7.66 8.22 -20.32
C GLU A 117 -8.29 8.73 -19.02
N GLU A 118 -8.93 9.89 -19.13
CA GLU A 118 -9.97 10.42 -18.24
C GLU A 118 -9.61 10.65 -16.77
N GLN A 119 -8.65 11.55 -16.54
CA GLN A 119 -8.80 12.49 -15.43
C GLN A 119 -9.73 13.61 -15.91
N GLN A 120 -11.03 13.34 -15.99
CA GLN A 120 -12.00 14.45 -15.99
C GLN A 120 -11.76 15.22 -14.69
N PRO A 121 -11.56 16.55 -14.75
CA PRO A 121 -11.23 17.33 -13.57
C PRO A 121 -12.30 17.08 -12.50
N GLU A 122 -11.83 16.74 -11.30
CA GLU A 122 -12.66 16.44 -10.13
C GLU A 122 -13.67 17.59 -9.83
N GLU A 123 -13.38 18.80 -10.31
CA GLU A 123 -14.29 19.97 -10.33
C GLU A 123 -15.55 19.75 -11.17
N GLU A 124 -15.46 19.18 -12.36
CA GLU A 124 -16.63 18.95 -13.25
C GLU A 124 -17.55 17.86 -12.65
N GLN A 125 -16.96 16.88 -11.97
CA GLN A 125 -17.70 15.86 -11.22
C GLN A 125 -18.34 16.43 -9.95
N GLN A 126 -17.68 17.36 -9.25
CA GLN A 126 -18.23 18.06 -8.08
C GLN A 126 -19.39 18.99 -8.48
N GLU A 127 -19.24 19.76 -9.55
CA GLU A 127 -20.30 20.63 -10.09
C GLU A 127 -21.52 19.83 -10.54
N ALA A 128 -21.31 18.69 -11.21
CA ALA A 128 -22.38 17.78 -11.59
C ALA A 128 -23.12 17.21 -10.38
N TRP A 129 -22.40 16.91 -9.29
CA TRP A 129 -22.99 16.38 -8.06
C TRP A 129 -23.74 17.45 -7.26
N GLU A 130 -23.24 18.69 -7.23
CA GLU A 130 -23.95 19.82 -6.64
C GLU A 130 -25.23 20.19 -7.41
N LEU A 131 -25.21 20.12 -8.75
CA LEU A 131 -26.40 20.31 -9.58
C LEU A 131 -27.44 19.22 -9.34
N TYR A 132 -27.00 17.96 -9.28
CA TYR A 132 -27.88 16.83 -8.97
C TYR A 132 -28.56 16.99 -7.60
N LEU A 133 -27.81 17.41 -6.58
CA LEU A 133 -28.35 17.68 -5.24
C LEU A 133 -29.33 18.85 -5.19
N LYS A 134 -29.14 19.87 -6.04
CA LYS A 134 -30.09 20.99 -6.17
C LYS A 134 -31.38 20.62 -6.91
N GLN A 135 -31.34 19.61 -7.78
CA GLN A 135 -32.50 19.12 -8.52
C GLN A 135 -33.41 18.20 -7.69
N ILE A 136 -32.90 17.65 -6.58
CA ILE A 136 -33.68 16.88 -5.62
C ILE A 136 -34.38 17.87 -4.69
N GLU A 137 -35.56 18.36 -5.09
CA GLU A 137 -36.49 18.97 -4.14
C GLU A 137 -36.93 17.91 -3.11
N PRO A 138 -37.19 18.29 -1.84
CA PRO A 138 -37.65 17.36 -0.82
C PRO A 138 -39.14 17.03 -1.04
N GLU A 139 -39.48 16.33 -2.11
CA GLU A 139 -40.80 15.72 -2.23
C GLU A 139 -40.87 14.46 -1.37
N ALA A 140 -41.54 14.62 -0.22
CA ALA A 140 -42.27 13.59 0.49
C ALA A 140 -41.48 12.39 1.03
N VAL A 141 -40.59 12.63 2.01
CA VAL A 141 -40.49 11.66 3.12
C VAL A 141 -41.63 11.99 4.09
N GLY A 142 -42.80 11.40 3.86
CA GLY A 142 -43.84 11.37 4.88
C GLY A 142 -43.28 10.72 6.13
N ASP A 143 -43.38 11.42 7.27
CA ASP A 143 -42.93 10.95 8.58
C ASP A 143 -43.44 9.53 8.87
N PRO A 144 -42.57 8.50 8.97
CA PRO A 144 -43.02 7.13 9.26
C PRO A 144 -43.48 6.92 10.71
N PHE A 145 -43.38 7.95 11.56
CA PHE A 145 -43.53 7.84 13.02
C PHE A 145 -44.53 8.82 13.64
N SER A 146 -45.54 9.28 12.88
CA SER A 146 -46.72 9.93 13.46
C SER A 146 -47.77 8.90 13.91
N LEU A 147 -47.43 8.07 14.89
CA LEU A 147 -48.43 7.44 15.75
C LEU A 147 -48.64 8.35 16.96
N THR A 148 -49.77 9.06 16.95
CA THR A 148 -50.31 9.72 18.14
C THR A 148 -50.88 8.68 19.10
N PRO A 149 -50.96 9.00 20.41
CA PRO A 149 -50.99 8.04 21.52
C PRO A 149 -52.26 7.20 21.64
#